data_AF-A0A7W8CHY8-F1
#
_entry.id   AF-A0A7W8CHY8-F1
#
_cell.length_a   1.000
_cell.length_b   1.000
_cell.length_c   1.000
_cell.angle_alpha   90.00
_cell.angle_beta   90.00
_cell.angle_gamma   90.00
#
_symmetry.space_group_name_H-M   'P 1'
#
loop_
_entity.id
_entity.type
_entity.pdbx_description
1 polymer ?
#
loop_
_entity_poly.entity_id
_entity_poly.type
_entity_poly.pdbx_seq_one_letter_code
_entity_poly.pdbx_strand_id
1 'polypeptide(L)'
;MTLTLSDVYTDFFTLGEAVLRMLGDIHGVEITDDDLHAVRAGFGTMPAHEDVASGLGQLRDKGYRLVTLTNSPPSPGGEAPLQRAGLDHFFDVAKQLGVQPSDCMMVAAHTWDTIGAQAAGFSGALIRRSGNAPLPAPGTLQPAVVASDLVDLARQLHDALPHRTLG
;
A
#
# COMPACT_ATOMS: atom_id res chain seq x y z
N MET A 1 7.46 12.73 3.06
CA MET A 1 6.76 13.80 3.81
C MET A 1 7.60 15.07 3.90
N THR A 2 8.88 15.01 4.29
CA THR A 2 9.75 16.21 4.36
C THR A 2 9.92 16.92 3.01
N LEU A 3 10.19 16.17 1.94
CA LEU A 3 10.36 16.76 0.59
C LEU A 3 9.10 17.49 0.11
N THR A 4 7.92 16.89 0.28
CA THR A 4 6.63 17.50 -0.07
C THR A 4 6.35 18.78 0.72
N LEU A 5 6.72 18.83 2.01
CA LEU A 5 6.60 20.04 2.83
C LEU A 5 7.59 21.15 2.42
N SER A 6 8.67 20.80 1.74
CA SER A 6 9.65 21.73 1.17
C SER A 6 9.37 22.07 -0.30
N ASP A 7 8.22 21.64 -0.83
CA ASP A 7 7.82 21.82 -2.23
C ASP A 7 8.81 21.21 -3.25
N VAL A 8 9.50 20.14 -2.84
CA VAL A 8 10.44 19.37 -3.66
C VAL A 8 9.87 17.98 -3.93
N TYR A 9 9.99 17.52 -5.18
CA TYR A 9 9.65 16.15 -5.57
C TYR A 9 10.88 15.44 -6.16
N THR A 10 11.10 14.21 -5.71
CA THR A 10 11.98 13.23 -6.35
C THR A 10 11.28 11.88 -6.31
N ASP A 11 11.61 10.99 -7.25
CA ASP A 11 10.98 9.67 -7.30
C ASP A 11 11.45 8.76 -6.15
N PHE A 12 10.66 7.72 -5.89
CA PHE A 12 10.87 6.81 -4.76
C PHE A 12 12.23 6.10 -4.81
N PHE A 13 12.72 5.72 -6.00
CA PHE A 13 13.98 5.00 -6.11
C PHE A 13 15.16 5.94 -5.88
N THR A 14 15.14 7.14 -6.48
CA THR A 14 16.16 8.16 -6.25
C THR A 14 16.27 8.53 -4.77
N LEU A 15 15.15 8.68 -4.07
CA LEU A 15 15.15 8.92 -2.63
C LEU A 15 15.70 7.72 -1.84
N GLY A 16 15.30 6.50 -2.21
CA GLY A 16 15.75 5.27 -1.58
C GLY A 16 17.27 5.08 -1.67
N GLU A 17 17.86 5.33 -2.84
CA GLU A 17 19.31 5.27 -3.06
C GLU A 17 20.06 6.30 -2.20
N ALA A 18 19.56 7.53 -2.14
CA ALA A 18 20.16 8.58 -1.31
C ALA A 18 20.12 8.23 0.19
N VAL A 19 19.00 7.70 0.68
CA VAL A 19 18.86 7.27 2.08
C VAL A 19 19.76 6.07 2.39
N LEU A 20 19.90 5.12 1.46
CA LEU A 20 20.76 3.96 1.66
C LEU A 20 22.24 4.36 1.76
N ARG A 21 22.72 5.27 0.89
CA ARG A 21 24.08 5.83 0.99
C ARG A 21 24.28 6.57 2.32
N MET A 22 23.33 7.41 2.71
CA MET A 22 23.37 8.13 3.99
C MET A 22 23.47 7.16 5.19
N LEU A 23 22.73 6.03 5.17
CA LEU A 23 22.84 5.01 6.20
C LEU A 23 24.21 4.31 6.18
N GLY A 24 24.75 4.03 4.99
CA GLY A 24 26.12 3.52 4.83
C GLY A 24 27.15 4.40 5.52
N ASP A 25 27.10 5.71 5.25
CA ASP A 25 27.98 6.70 5.86
C ASP A 25 27.84 6.73 7.39
N ILE A 26 26.61 6.71 7.90
CA ILE A 26 26.33 6.71 9.36
C ILE A 26 26.88 5.45 10.04
N HIS A 27 26.81 4.31 9.36
CA HIS A 27 27.21 3.01 9.92
C HIS A 27 28.64 2.58 9.54
N GLY A 28 29.36 3.38 8.75
CA GLY A 28 30.71 3.04 8.28
C GLY A 28 30.74 1.85 7.32
N VAL A 29 29.67 1.66 6.54
CA VAL A 29 29.55 0.60 5.53
C VAL A 29 29.59 1.25 4.15
N GLU A 30 30.54 0.84 3.31
CA GLU A 30 30.61 1.29 1.93
C GLU A 30 29.43 0.73 1.13
N ILE A 31 28.67 1.62 0.48
CA ILE A 31 27.56 1.27 -0.40
C ILE A 31 28.00 1.54 -1.84
N THR A 32 28.12 0.47 -2.63
CA THR A 32 28.53 0.53 -4.03
C THR A 32 27.34 0.70 -4.97
N ASP A 33 27.60 1.06 -6.23
CA ASP A 33 26.55 1.12 -7.25
C ASP A 33 25.92 -0.26 -7.53
N ASP A 34 26.69 -1.35 -7.35
CA ASP A 34 26.19 -2.73 -7.46
C ASP A 34 25.19 -3.06 -6.34
N ASP A 35 25.41 -2.58 -5.11
CA ASP A 35 24.47 -2.73 -4.00
C ASP A 35 23.15 -2.02 -4.29
N LEU A 36 23.22 -0.79 -4.84
CA LEU A 36 22.03 -0.05 -5.25
C LEU A 36 21.25 -0.79 -6.35
N HIS A 37 21.96 -1.37 -7.32
CA HIS A 37 21.36 -2.18 -8.37
C HIS A 37 20.67 -3.42 -7.80
N ALA A 38 21.31 -4.10 -6.85
CA ALA A 38 20.75 -5.28 -6.19
C ALA A 38 19.50 -4.95 -5.38
N VAL A 39 19.50 -3.85 -4.61
CA VAL A 39 18.32 -3.38 -3.87
C VAL A 39 17.19 -3.04 -4.83
N ARG A 40 17.46 -2.28 -5.89
CA ARG A 40 16.45 -1.92 -6.90
C ARG A 40 15.85 -3.14 -7.59
N ALA A 41 16.67 -4.11 -7.94
CA ALA A 41 16.21 -5.37 -8.50
C ALA A 41 15.32 -6.13 -7.50
N GLY A 42 15.75 -6.20 -6.23
CA GLY A 42 15.00 -6.84 -5.15
C GLY A 42 13.60 -6.24 -4.95
N PHE A 43 13.47 -4.91 -4.97
CA PHE A 43 12.17 -4.23 -4.91
C PHE A 43 11.23 -4.64 -6.06
N GLY A 44 11.78 -4.90 -7.25
CA GLY A 44 11.01 -5.33 -8.41
C GLY A 44 10.49 -6.76 -8.31
N THR A 45 11.16 -7.63 -7.55
CA THR A 45 10.87 -9.07 -7.49
C THR A 45 10.31 -9.52 -6.15
N MET A 46 9.87 -8.60 -5.28
CA MET A 46 9.31 -8.96 -3.99
C MET A 46 8.06 -9.84 -4.18
N PRO A 47 7.99 -11.01 -3.52
CA PRO A 47 6.82 -11.86 -3.60
C PRO A 47 5.64 -11.21 -2.88
N ALA A 48 4.44 -11.49 -3.36
CA ALA A 48 3.24 -11.20 -2.59
C ALA A 48 3.22 -12.03 -1.30
N HIS A 49 2.62 -11.48 -0.23
CA HIS A 49 2.33 -12.27 0.97
C HIS A 49 1.30 -13.37 0.67
N GLU A 50 1.40 -14.51 1.34
CA GLU A 50 0.60 -15.71 1.08
C GLU A 50 -0.92 -15.48 1.17
N ASP A 51 -1.36 -14.57 2.04
CA ASP A 51 -2.78 -14.25 2.25
C ASP A 51 -3.38 -13.37 1.15
N VAL A 52 -2.55 -12.71 0.34
CA VAL A 52 -3.01 -11.62 -0.53
C VAL A 52 -3.95 -12.11 -1.62
N ALA A 53 -3.56 -13.15 -2.37
CA ALA A 53 -4.40 -13.65 -3.46
C ALA A 53 -5.76 -14.15 -2.96
N SER A 54 -5.78 -14.87 -1.83
CA SER A 54 -7.02 -15.36 -1.22
C SER A 54 -7.90 -14.22 -0.72
N GLY A 55 -7.33 -13.24 -0.02
CA GLY A 55 -8.06 -12.09 0.49
C GLY A 55 -8.64 -11.19 -0.61
N LEU A 56 -7.86 -10.90 -1.67
CA LEU A 56 -8.35 -10.15 -2.82
C LEU A 56 -9.47 -10.90 -3.56
N GLY A 57 -9.34 -12.22 -3.71
CA GLY A 57 -10.41 -13.07 -4.24
C GLY A 57 -11.70 -12.93 -3.45
N GLN A 58 -11.65 -13.06 -2.12
CA GLN A 58 -12.81 -12.92 -1.25
C GLN A 58 -13.44 -11.52 -1.30
N LEU A 59 -12.63 -10.47 -1.42
CA LEU A 59 -13.15 -9.10 -1.58
C LEU A 59 -13.87 -8.92 -2.92
N ARG A 60 -13.28 -9.42 -4.02
CA ARG A 60 -13.91 -9.36 -5.35
C ARG A 60 -15.21 -10.17 -5.40
N ASP A 61 -15.22 -11.37 -4.84
CA ASP A 61 -16.40 -12.24 -4.80
C ASP A 61 -17.55 -11.62 -3.96
N LYS A 62 -17.23 -10.68 -3.07
CA LYS A 62 -18.19 -9.86 -2.31
C LYS A 62 -18.64 -8.59 -3.06
N GLY A 63 -18.17 -8.37 -4.28
CA GLY A 63 -18.56 -7.25 -5.13
C GLY A 63 -17.74 -5.97 -4.94
N TYR A 64 -16.63 -6.01 -4.19
CA TYR A 64 -15.74 -4.85 -4.08
C TYR A 64 -14.93 -4.65 -5.36
N ARG A 65 -14.77 -3.39 -5.76
CA ARG A 65 -13.84 -2.97 -6.81
C ARG A 65 -12.48 -2.70 -6.19
N LEU A 66 -11.43 -3.27 -6.76
CA LEU A 66 -10.08 -3.21 -6.21
C LEU A 66 -9.21 -2.33 -7.09
N VAL A 67 -8.45 -1.42 -6.48
CA VAL A 67 -7.47 -0.55 -7.14
C VAL A 67 -6.19 -0.49 -6.32
N THR A 68 -5.05 -0.36 -6.98
CA THR A 68 -3.76 -0.10 -6.33
C THR A 68 -3.34 1.36 -6.46
N LEU A 69 -2.84 1.91 -5.36
CA LEU A 69 -2.12 3.18 -5.32
C LEU A 69 -0.72 2.91 -4.77
N THR A 70 0.32 3.31 -5.50
CA THR A 70 1.72 3.08 -5.10
C THR A 70 2.55 4.34 -5.29
N ASN A 71 3.55 4.52 -4.43
CA ASN A 71 4.55 5.58 -4.55
C ASN A 71 5.65 5.23 -5.57
N SER A 72 5.74 3.96 -6.00
CA SER A 72 6.71 3.56 -7.02
C SER A 72 6.34 4.17 -8.38
N PRO A 73 7.31 4.75 -9.11
CA PRO A 73 7.04 5.26 -10.44
C PRO A 73 6.62 4.13 -11.40
N PRO A 74 5.90 4.44 -12.48
CA PRO A 74 5.60 3.47 -13.53
C PRO A 74 6.90 2.83 -14.04
N SER A 75 6.92 1.51 -14.20
CA SER A 75 8.09 0.81 -14.75
C SER A 75 8.18 1.08 -16.26
N PRO A 76 9.18 1.83 -16.76
CA PRO A 76 9.31 2.08 -18.19
C PRO A 76 9.80 0.79 -18.87
N GLY A 77 8.93 0.13 -19.64
CA GLY A 77 9.30 -1.00 -20.50
C GLY A 77 9.48 -2.35 -19.81
N GLY A 78 9.07 -2.50 -18.55
CA GLY A 78 9.10 -3.77 -17.81
C GLY A 78 7.77 -4.07 -17.11
N GLU A 79 7.53 -5.34 -16.78
CA GLU A 79 6.32 -5.76 -16.04
C GLU A 79 6.26 -5.07 -14.67
N ALA A 80 5.09 -4.55 -14.30
CA ALA A 80 4.90 -3.95 -12.98
C ALA A 80 5.05 -5.03 -11.89
N PRO A 81 5.48 -4.68 -10.66
CA PRO A 81 5.62 -5.65 -9.56
C PRO A 81 4.36 -6.51 -9.33
N LEU A 82 3.17 -5.92 -9.49
CA LEU A 82 1.89 -6.64 -9.38
C LEU A 82 1.70 -7.70 -10.48
N GLN A 83 2.15 -7.40 -11.70
CA GLN A 83 2.09 -8.34 -12.83
C GLN A 83 3.05 -9.51 -12.61
N ARG A 84 4.27 -9.24 -12.13
CA ARG A 84 5.23 -10.30 -11.74
C ARG A 84 4.71 -11.17 -10.60
N ALA A 85 3.98 -10.56 -9.66
CA ALA A 85 3.32 -11.27 -8.57
C ALA A 85 2.03 -12.01 -9.00
N GLY A 86 1.60 -11.85 -10.27
CA GLY A 86 0.36 -12.44 -10.80
C GLY A 86 -0.90 -11.87 -10.15
N LEU A 87 -0.86 -10.65 -9.61
CA LEU A 87 -1.97 -10.00 -8.90
C LEU A 87 -2.63 -8.89 -9.71
N ASP A 88 -2.08 -8.52 -10.85
CA ASP A 88 -2.60 -7.47 -11.74
C ASP A 88 -4.07 -7.70 -12.14
N HIS A 89 -4.46 -8.96 -12.36
CA HIS A 89 -5.83 -9.35 -12.73
C HIS A 89 -6.89 -9.10 -11.64
N PHE A 90 -6.50 -8.74 -10.41
CA PHE A 90 -7.45 -8.34 -9.37
C PHE A 90 -7.86 -6.87 -9.47
N PHE A 91 -7.07 -6.03 -10.14
CA PHE A 91 -7.21 -4.59 -10.05
C PHE A 91 -7.80 -3.96 -11.31
N ASP A 92 -8.75 -3.06 -11.13
CA ASP A 92 -9.25 -2.22 -12.21
C ASP A 92 -8.18 -1.19 -12.61
N VAL A 93 -8.08 -0.87 -13.90
CA VAL A 93 -7.27 0.27 -14.37
C VAL A 93 -7.85 1.54 -13.77
N ALA A 94 -7.10 2.19 -12.88
CA ALA A 94 -7.47 3.43 -12.22
C ALA A 94 -7.59 4.60 -13.22
N LYS A 95 -8.66 4.64 -14.00
CA LYS A 95 -9.13 5.85 -14.69
C LYS A 95 -10.30 6.39 -13.88
N GLN A 96 -10.01 7.42 -13.07
CA GLN A 96 -10.98 8.30 -12.41
C GLN A 96 -12.32 7.60 -12.14
N LEU A 97 -12.36 6.78 -11.09
CA LEU A 97 -13.49 5.89 -10.79
C LEU A 97 -14.84 6.61 -10.59
N GLY A 98 -14.88 7.95 -10.58
CA GLY A 98 -16.10 8.74 -10.45
C GLY A 98 -16.85 8.50 -9.14
N VAL A 99 -16.20 7.85 -8.17
CA VAL A 99 -16.74 7.53 -6.84
C VAL A 99 -16.31 8.59 -5.85
N GLN A 100 -17.16 8.86 -4.87
CA GLN A 100 -16.82 9.81 -3.82
C GLN A 100 -15.78 9.19 -2.87
N PRO A 101 -14.90 10.00 -2.24
CA PRO A 101 -13.98 9.53 -1.21
C PRO A 101 -14.67 8.72 -0.10
N SER A 102 -15.89 9.11 0.29
CA SER A 102 -16.70 8.42 1.30
C SER A 102 -17.10 6.99 0.92
N ASP A 103 -17.09 6.66 -0.37
CA ASP A 103 -17.39 5.32 -0.89
C ASP A 103 -16.12 4.45 -1.01
N CYS A 104 -14.97 5.00 -0.66
CA CYS A 104 -13.67 4.36 -0.79
C CYS A 104 -13.06 3.99 0.57
N MET A 105 -12.32 2.90 0.60
CA MET A 105 -11.52 2.48 1.75
C MET A 105 -10.06 2.29 1.34
N MET A 106 -9.15 2.99 2.03
CA MET A 106 -7.71 2.74 1.92
C MET A 106 -7.32 1.54 2.78
N VAL A 107 -6.74 0.52 2.16
CA VAL A 107 -6.21 -0.67 2.84
C VAL A 107 -4.69 -0.63 2.78
N ALA A 108 -4.03 -0.49 3.92
CA ALA A 108 -2.57 -0.37 3.97
C ALA A 108 -1.98 -1.07 5.20
N ALA A 109 -0.70 -1.44 5.12
CA ALA A 109 0.05 -1.90 6.29
C ALA A 109 0.66 -0.74 7.10
N HIS A 110 0.83 0.43 6.47
CA HIS A 110 1.41 1.59 7.12
C HIS A 110 0.33 2.53 7.65
N THR A 111 0.45 2.91 8.92
CA THR A 111 -0.52 3.79 9.59
C THR A 111 -0.60 5.18 8.97
N TRP A 112 0.49 5.69 8.38
CA TRP A 112 0.49 7.00 7.74
C TRP A 112 -0.31 7.02 6.43
N ASP A 113 -0.38 5.91 5.68
CA ASP A 113 -1.24 5.79 4.50
C ASP A 113 -2.72 5.89 4.88
N THR A 114 -3.13 5.17 5.93
CA THR A 114 -4.52 5.21 6.41
C THR A 114 -4.89 6.59 6.94
N ILE A 115 -4.01 7.23 7.73
CA ILE A 115 -4.25 8.59 8.24
C ILE A 115 -4.42 9.58 7.09
N GLY A 116 -3.52 9.54 6.09
CA GLY A 116 -3.58 10.43 4.92
C GLY A 116 -4.87 10.26 4.13
N ALA A 117 -5.30 9.02 3.89
CA ALA A 117 -6.54 8.73 3.20
C ALA A 117 -7.78 9.18 3.99
N GLN A 118 -7.80 8.95 5.31
CA GLN A 118 -8.91 9.36 6.17
C GLN A 118 -9.04 10.89 6.24
N ALA A 119 -7.92 11.62 6.25
CA ALA A 119 -7.93 13.08 6.15
C ALA A 119 -8.52 13.57 4.82
N ALA A 120 -8.44 12.77 3.75
CA ALA A 120 -9.06 13.03 2.45
C ALA A 120 -10.52 12.54 2.33
N GLY A 121 -11.12 12.00 3.42
CA GLY A 121 -12.51 11.57 3.46
C GLY A 121 -12.75 10.09 3.15
N PHE A 122 -11.70 9.27 3.05
CA PHE A 122 -11.80 7.82 2.85
C PHE A 122 -12.03 7.11 4.19
N SER A 123 -12.60 5.90 4.15
CA SER A 123 -12.44 4.97 5.27
C SER A 123 -11.03 4.37 5.26
N GLY A 124 -10.53 3.87 6.39
CA GLY A 124 -9.20 3.26 6.51
C GLY A 124 -9.26 1.85 7.10
N ALA A 125 -8.52 0.90 6.53
CA ALA A 125 -8.27 -0.41 7.11
C ALA A 125 -6.76 -0.66 7.21
N LEU A 126 -6.29 -1.03 8.40
CA LEU A 126 -4.89 -1.35 8.64
C LEU A 126 -4.69 -2.87 8.66
N ILE A 127 -3.80 -3.37 7.79
CA ILE A 127 -3.35 -4.76 7.82
C ILE A 127 -2.08 -4.86 8.67
N ARG A 128 -2.15 -5.61 9.77
CA ARG A 128 -0.98 -5.83 10.63
C ARG A 128 0.06 -6.65 9.89
N ARG A 129 1.28 -6.13 9.80
CA ARG A 129 2.47 -6.85 9.33
C ARG A 129 3.57 -6.71 10.39
N SER A 130 4.55 -7.61 10.40
CA SER A 130 5.67 -7.50 11.34
C SER A 130 6.31 -6.10 11.26
N GLY A 131 6.49 -5.43 12.40
CA GLY A 131 6.99 -4.05 12.47
C GLY A 131 5.95 -2.94 12.21
N ASN A 132 4.70 -3.29 11.86
CA ASN A 132 3.63 -2.34 11.56
C ASN A 132 2.43 -2.54 12.51
N ALA A 133 2.08 -1.49 13.25
CA ALA A 133 0.97 -1.48 14.20
C ALA A 133 0.22 -0.13 14.13
N PRO A 134 -1.06 -0.09 14.57
CA PRO A 134 -1.76 1.18 14.75
C PRO A 134 -0.94 2.12 15.63
N LEU A 135 -1.00 3.42 15.35
CA LEU A 135 -0.37 4.45 16.16
C LEU A 135 -1.43 5.05 17.09
N PRO A 136 -1.52 4.63 18.36
CA PRO A 136 -2.45 5.22 19.32
C PRO A 136 -1.87 6.53 19.85
N ALA A 137 -2.02 7.61 19.09
CA ALA A 137 -1.61 8.94 19.50
C ALA A 137 -2.83 9.89 19.58
N PRO A 138 -2.93 10.74 20.62
CA PRO A 138 -4.01 11.73 20.70
C PRO A 138 -4.10 12.59 19.44
N GLY A 139 -5.32 12.78 18.92
CA GLY A 139 -5.57 13.59 17.72
C GLY A 139 -5.27 12.90 16.38
N THR A 140 -4.89 11.62 16.38
CA THR A 140 -4.72 10.85 15.14
C THR A 140 -6.00 10.11 14.75
N LEU A 141 -6.32 10.14 13.45
CA LEU A 141 -7.41 9.34 12.90
C LEU A 141 -7.04 7.86 13.02
N GLN A 142 -7.96 7.07 13.57
CA GLN A 142 -7.80 5.62 13.71
C GLN A 142 -8.52 4.92 12.57
N PRO A 143 -7.93 3.85 11.99
CA PRO A 143 -8.60 3.09 10.95
C PRO A 143 -9.90 2.50 11.47
N ALA A 144 -10.90 2.41 10.60
CA ALA A 144 -12.19 1.80 10.90
C ALA A 144 -12.05 0.29 11.15
N VAL A 145 -11.06 -0.35 10.52
CA VAL A 145 -10.78 -1.78 10.66
C VAL A 145 -9.29 -2.01 10.90
N VAL A 146 -8.96 -2.90 11.83
CA VAL A 146 -7.60 -3.43 12.00
C VAL A 146 -7.67 -4.95 11.84
N ALA A 147 -6.99 -5.47 10.84
CA ALA A 147 -7.00 -6.90 10.51
C ALA A 147 -5.61 -7.53 10.64
N SER A 148 -5.53 -8.83 10.90
CA SER A 148 -4.24 -9.56 10.88
C SER A 148 -3.66 -9.72 9.47
N ASP A 149 -4.52 -9.82 8.47
CA ASP A 149 -4.20 -10.16 7.09
C ASP A 149 -5.40 -9.80 6.19
N LEU A 150 -5.27 -9.99 4.87
CA LEU A 150 -6.35 -9.64 3.93
C LEU A 150 -7.56 -10.59 4.01
N VAL A 151 -7.38 -11.82 4.49
CA VAL A 151 -8.50 -12.76 4.69
C VAL A 151 -9.33 -12.33 5.89
N ASP A 152 -8.68 -11.95 6.98
CA ASP A 152 -9.31 -11.40 8.17
C ASP A 152 -10.06 -10.09 7.85
N LEU A 153 -9.48 -9.22 7.02
CA LEU A 153 -10.18 -8.03 6.54
C LEU A 153 -11.47 -8.40 5.77
N ALA A 154 -11.38 -9.32 4.81
CA ALA A 154 -12.53 -9.73 4.01
C ALA A 154 -13.66 -10.32 4.87
N ARG A 155 -13.30 -11.04 5.95
CA ARG A 155 -14.24 -11.55 6.95
C ARG A 155 -14.88 -10.42 7.75
N GLN A 156 -14.09 -9.51 8.31
CA GLN A 156 -14.62 -8.39 9.11
C GLN A 156 -15.55 -7.48 8.31
N LEU A 157 -15.23 -7.19 7.05
CA LEU A 157 -16.08 -6.39 6.16
C LEU A 157 -17.40 -7.10 5.81
N HIS A 158 -17.39 -8.42 5.76
CA HIS A 158 -18.61 -9.21 5.59
C HIS A 158 -19.54 -9.08 6.81
N ASP A 159 -18.98 -9.24 8.00
CA ASP A 159 -19.73 -9.19 9.26
C ASP A 159 -20.32 -7.78 9.52
N ALA A 160 -19.64 -6.73 9.04
CA ALA A 160 -20.08 -5.34 9.15
C ALA A 160 -21.21 -4.96 8.17
N LEU A 161 -21.46 -5.75 7.12
CA LEU A 161 -22.46 -5.47 6.09
C LEU A 161 -23.33 -6.71 5.80
N PRO A 162 -24.21 -7.14 6.73
CA PRO A 162 -25.19 -8.16 6.43
C PRO A 162 -26.25 -7.55 5.49
N HIS A 163 -26.15 -7.85 4.20
CA HIS A 163 -27.14 -7.55 3.16
C HIS A 163 -27.36 -6.06 2.83
N ARG A 164 -26.43 -5.45 2.09
CA ARG A 164 -26.84 -4.45 1.10
C ARG A 164 -27.22 -5.17 -0.19
N THR A 165 -28.48 -5.56 -0.30
CA THR A 165 -29.09 -5.92 -1.58
C THR A 165 -28.98 -4.69 -2.47
N LEU A 166 -28.09 -4.75 -3.47
CA LEU A 166 -28.06 -3.77 -4.55
C LEU A 166 -29.37 -3.97 -5.33
N GLY A 167 -30.34 -3.08 -5.08
CA GLY A 167 -31.54 -2.92 -5.90
C GLY A 167 -31.26 -2.04 -7.12
#